data_AF-L0GU77-F1
#
_entry.id   AF-L0GU77-F1
#
_cell.length_a   1.000
_cell.length_b   1.000
_cell.length_c   1.000
_cell.angle_alpha   90.00
_cell.angle_beta   90.00
_cell.angle_gamma   90.00
#
_symmetry.space_group_name_H-M   'P 1'
#
loop_
_entity.id
_entity.type
_entity.pdbx_description
1 polymer ?
#
loop_
_entity_poly.entity_id
_entity_poly.type
_entity_poly.pdbx_seq_one_letter_code
_entity_poly.pdbx_strand_id
1 'polypeptide(L)'
;MMNGVQERSTRQSGFSLLEVLVAFSILALSLGVLMQIFSKAMTTTATGADYDRAAAVAETRLRTVGYELPLEPGVYEGEADRGLAWTIRIDPTQLDASDVDFDVPGVLYLVDVDVRWRDGGGAARHLSLSTMRLAAPEL
;
A
#
# COMPACT_ATOMS: atom_id res chain seq x y z
N MET A 1 -25.79 84.61 -12.24
CA MET A 1 -25.84 83.64 -11.13
C MET A 1 -26.51 82.37 -11.63
N MET A 2 -25.95 81.20 -11.27
CA MET A 2 -26.51 79.84 -11.37
C MET A 2 -26.63 79.25 -12.78
N ASN A 3 -26.24 78.02 -13.08
CA ASN A 3 -25.54 76.98 -12.34
C ASN A 3 -24.97 76.02 -13.39
N GLY A 4 -23.68 75.74 -13.35
CA GLY A 4 -23.05 74.71 -14.19
C GLY A 4 -23.48 73.34 -13.71
N VAL A 5 -24.39 72.69 -14.43
CA VAL A 5 -24.72 71.28 -14.22
C VAL A 5 -23.51 70.48 -14.71
N GLN A 6 -22.62 70.12 -13.79
CA GLN A 6 -21.60 69.13 -14.04
C GLN A 6 -22.28 67.76 -14.08
N GLU A 7 -22.59 67.27 -15.28
CA GLU A 7 -22.90 65.86 -15.49
C GLU A 7 -21.69 65.04 -15.09
N ARG A 8 -21.80 64.35 -13.95
CA ARG A 8 -20.85 63.31 -13.57
C ARG A 8 -21.03 62.16 -14.55
N SER A 9 -20.19 62.11 -15.57
CA SER A 9 -19.98 60.89 -16.36
C SER A 9 -19.46 59.81 -15.41
N THR A 10 -20.36 58.95 -14.94
CA THR A 10 -19.98 57.71 -14.26
C THR A 10 -19.25 56.87 -15.29
N ARG A 11 -17.92 56.79 -15.19
CA ARG A 11 -17.12 55.88 -16.00
C ARG A 11 -17.64 54.47 -15.74
N GLN A 12 -18.39 53.95 -16.70
CA GLN A 12 -18.84 52.57 -16.69
C GLN A 12 -17.59 51.72 -16.92
N SER A 13 -17.02 51.19 -15.83
CA SER A 13 -15.95 50.19 -15.88
C SER A 13 -16.58 48.87 -16.34
N GLY A 14 -16.77 48.76 -17.66
CA GLY A 14 -17.21 47.53 -18.29
C GLY A 14 -16.24 46.41 -17.93
N PHE A 15 -16.77 45.30 -17.41
CA PHE A 15 -16.07 44.03 -17.19
C PHE A 15 -15.18 43.75 -18.40
N SER A 16 -13.87 43.66 -18.17
CA SER A 16 -12.93 43.44 -19.26
C SER A 16 -13.11 42.01 -19.79
N LEU A 17 -13.00 41.81 -21.11
CA LEU A 17 -12.90 40.48 -21.70
C LEU A 17 -11.76 39.65 -21.06
N LEU A 18 -10.71 40.37 -20.61
CA LEU A 18 -9.59 39.81 -19.87
C LEU A 18 -10.03 39.18 -18.54
N GLU A 19 -11.03 39.74 -17.87
CA GLU A 19 -11.51 39.25 -16.57
C GLU A 19 -12.20 37.89 -16.69
N VAL A 20 -13.07 37.72 -17.70
CA VAL A 20 -13.69 36.41 -18.00
C VAL A 20 -12.62 35.38 -18.39
N LEU A 21 -11.62 35.80 -19.17
CA LEU A 21 -10.51 34.94 -19.57
C LEU A 21 -9.66 34.51 -18.37
N VAL A 22 -9.33 35.44 -17.47
CA VAL A 22 -8.58 35.14 -16.24
C VAL A 22 -9.41 34.23 -15.32
N ALA A 23 -10.70 34.51 -15.12
CA ALA A 23 -11.57 33.67 -14.31
C ALA A 23 -11.67 32.24 -14.87
N PHE A 24 -11.86 32.10 -16.19
CA PHE A 24 -11.87 30.81 -16.85
C PHE A 24 -10.52 30.08 -16.75
N SER A 25 -9.41 30.82 -16.87
CA SER A 25 -8.05 30.26 -16.71
C SER A 25 -7.84 29.72 -15.30
N ILE A 26 -8.22 30.49 -14.26
CA ILE A 26 -8.14 30.05 -12.86
C ILE A 26 -9.01 28.81 -12.63
N LEU A 27 -10.24 28.81 -13.17
CA LEU A 27 -11.15 27.66 -13.09
C LEU A 27 -10.55 26.42 -13.73
N ALA A 28 -10.03 26.54 -14.96
CA ALA A 28 -9.43 25.43 -15.70
C ALA A 28 -8.22 24.85 -14.94
N LEU A 29 -7.34 25.72 -14.43
CA LEU A 29 -6.19 25.31 -13.62
C LEU A 29 -6.63 24.62 -12.32
N SER A 30 -7.63 25.18 -11.65
CA SER A 30 -8.16 24.63 -10.39
C SER A 30 -8.77 23.24 -10.61
N LEU A 31 -9.55 23.06 -11.69
CA LEU A 31 -10.10 21.77 -12.05
C LEU A 31 -9.02 20.76 -12.44
N GLY A 32 -7.99 21.20 -13.17
CA GLY A 32 -6.83 20.38 -13.51
C GLY A 32 -6.08 19.87 -12.27
N VAL A 33 -5.89 20.73 -11.27
CA VAL A 33 -5.30 20.33 -9.97
C VAL A 33 -6.21 19.36 -9.23
N LEU A 34 -7.52 19.61 -9.19
CA LEU A 34 -8.48 18.73 -8.53
C LEU A 34 -8.49 17.32 -9.14
N MET A 35 -8.48 17.22 -10.46
CA MET A 35 -8.42 15.95 -11.18
C MET A 35 -7.13 15.17 -10.87
N GLN A 36 -5.99 15.86 -10.76
CA GLN A 36 -4.72 15.24 -10.40
C GLN A 36 -4.76 14.67 -8.98
N ILE A 37 -5.29 15.42 -8.01
CA ILE A 37 -5.45 14.96 -6.63
C ILE A 37 -6.36 13.73 -6.57
N PHE A 38 -7.50 13.77 -7.27
CA PHE A 38 -8.45 12.67 -7.29
C PHE A 38 -7.85 11.41 -7.91
N SER A 39 -7.15 11.55 -9.04
CA SER A 39 -6.46 10.45 -9.71
C SER A 39 -5.42 9.81 -8.79
N LYS A 40 -4.64 10.62 -8.09
CA LYS A 40 -3.65 10.14 -7.12
C LYS A 40 -4.30 9.39 -5.97
N ALA A 41 -5.39 9.94 -5.40
CA ALA A 41 -6.11 9.31 -4.30
C ALA A 41 -6.68 7.92 -4.68
N MET A 42 -7.24 7.79 -5.89
CA MET A 42 -7.72 6.50 -6.41
C MET A 42 -6.59 5.49 -6.53
N THR A 43 -5.47 5.87 -7.15
CA THR A 43 -4.31 4.96 -7.31
C THR A 43 -3.75 4.54 -5.96
N THR A 44 -3.59 5.48 -5.01
CA THR A 44 -3.11 5.15 -3.65
C THR A 44 -4.06 4.19 -2.94
N THR A 45 -5.37 4.39 -3.06
CA THR A 45 -6.37 3.48 -2.46
C THR A 45 -6.31 2.08 -3.07
N ALA A 46 -6.19 1.99 -4.39
CA ALA A 46 -6.06 0.71 -5.08
C ALA A 46 -4.79 -0.04 -4.67
N THR A 47 -3.65 0.66 -4.58
CA THR A 47 -2.40 0.08 -4.09
C THR A 47 -2.54 -0.42 -2.66
N GLY A 48 -3.19 0.32 -1.76
CA GLY A 48 -3.45 -0.13 -0.39
C GLY A 48 -4.25 -1.44 -0.35
N ALA A 49 -5.32 -1.54 -1.14
CA ALA A 49 -6.13 -2.74 -1.22
C ALA A 49 -5.35 -3.97 -1.73
N ASP A 50 -4.40 -3.77 -2.65
CA ASP A 50 -3.51 -4.85 -3.11
C ASP A 50 -2.61 -5.36 -1.97
N TYR A 51 -2.05 -4.46 -1.16
CA TYR A 51 -1.22 -4.82 0.00
C TYR A 51 -2.02 -5.53 1.09
N ASP A 52 -3.22 -5.03 1.44
CA ASP A 52 -4.09 -5.68 2.43
C ASP A 52 -4.41 -7.12 2.04
N ARG A 53 -4.61 -7.34 0.74
CA ARG A 53 -4.87 -8.66 0.20
C ARG A 53 -3.65 -9.57 0.21
N ALA A 54 -2.48 -9.05 -0.14
CA ALA A 54 -1.22 -9.79 -0.04
C ALA A 54 -0.93 -10.17 1.42
N ALA A 55 -1.18 -9.26 2.37
CA ALA A 55 -1.03 -9.50 3.79
C ALA A 55 -1.97 -10.60 4.29
N ALA A 56 -3.25 -10.57 3.89
CA ALA A 56 -4.19 -11.62 4.24
C ALA A 56 -3.77 -13.01 3.73
N VAL A 57 -3.22 -13.09 2.51
CA VAL A 57 -2.66 -14.34 1.96
C VAL A 57 -1.44 -14.77 2.78
N ALA A 58 -0.50 -13.86 3.05
CA ALA A 58 0.71 -14.15 3.79
C ALA A 58 0.40 -14.66 5.21
N GLU A 59 -0.49 -13.98 5.94
CA GLU A 59 -0.95 -14.39 7.27
C GLU A 59 -1.64 -15.75 7.27
N THR A 60 -2.47 -16.01 6.26
CA THR A 60 -3.14 -17.31 6.12
C THR A 60 -2.10 -18.42 5.94
N ARG A 61 -1.12 -18.22 5.06
CA ARG A 61 -0.03 -19.19 4.81
C ARG A 61 0.90 -19.36 6.01
N LEU A 62 1.16 -18.29 6.76
CA LEU A 62 1.87 -18.39 8.03
C LEU A 62 1.12 -19.29 9.00
N ARG A 63 -0.20 -19.15 9.13
CA ARG A 63 -1.01 -19.97 10.06
C ARG A 63 -1.09 -21.45 9.65
N THR A 64 -1.00 -21.77 8.36
CA THR A 64 -1.05 -23.18 7.89
C THR A 64 0.19 -23.98 8.29
N VAL A 65 1.35 -23.33 8.47
CA VAL A 65 2.56 -24.00 8.97
C VAL A 65 2.34 -24.48 10.41
N GLY A 66 2.73 -25.72 10.72
CA GLY A 66 2.48 -26.38 12.01
C GLY A 66 1.05 -26.88 12.24
N TYR A 67 0.14 -26.73 11.26
CA TYR A 67 -1.22 -27.28 11.33
C TYR A 67 -1.52 -28.16 10.10
N GLU A 68 -1.47 -27.57 8.90
CA GLU A 68 -1.64 -28.27 7.63
C GLU A 68 -0.29 -28.67 7.03
N LEU A 69 0.71 -27.80 7.12
CA LEU A 69 2.08 -28.06 6.69
C LEU A 69 2.93 -28.46 7.89
N PRO A 70 3.79 -29.48 7.76
CA PRO A 70 4.73 -29.82 8.83
C PRO A 70 5.71 -28.65 9.08
N LEU A 71 6.11 -28.47 10.34
CA LEU A 71 7.13 -27.49 10.71
C LEU A 71 8.52 -28.13 10.54
N GLU A 72 8.92 -28.30 9.29
CA GLU A 72 10.18 -28.92 8.89
C GLU A 72 10.88 -28.06 7.82
N PRO A 73 12.21 -28.15 7.69
CA PRO A 73 12.94 -27.40 6.67
C PRO A 73 12.37 -27.66 5.27
N GLY A 74 12.08 -26.59 4.53
CA GLY A 74 11.49 -26.76 3.21
C GLY A 74 11.04 -25.47 2.55
N VAL A 75 10.65 -25.60 1.28
CA VAL A 75 10.05 -24.54 0.48
C VAL A 75 8.73 -25.03 -0.08
N TYR A 76 7.69 -24.23 0.10
CA TYR A 76 6.36 -24.49 -0.44
C TYR A 76 5.93 -23.32 -1.31
N GLU A 77 5.32 -23.61 -2.44
CA GLU A 77 4.95 -22.59 -3.42
C GLU A 77 3.54 -22.82 -3.90
N GLY A 78 2.91 -21.75 -4.36
CA GLY A 78 1.63 -21.85 -5.05
C GLY A 78 1.08 -20.51 -5.45
N GLU A 79 -0.17 -20.54 -5.88
CA GLU A 79 -0.94 -19.34 -6.21
C GLU A 79 -2.17 -19.27 -5.31
N ALA A 80 -2.51 -18.05 -4.90
CA ALA A 80 -3.78 -17.73 -4.28
C ALA A 80 -4.69 -17.07 -5.33
N ASP A 81 -5.92 -16.77 -4.93
CA ASP A 81 -6.90 -16.17 -5.82
C ASP A 81 -6.36 -14.93 -6.56
N ARG A 82 -6.95 -14.66 -7.73
CA ARG A 82 -6.65 -13.50 -8.59
C ARG A 82 -5.15 -13.19 -8.76
N GLY A 83 -4.32 -14.23 -8.92
CA GLY A 83 -2.94 -14.11 -9.40
C GLY A 83 -1.89 -13.67 -8.38
N LEU A 84 -2.11 -13.92 -7.08
CA LEU A 84 -1.05 -13.74 -6.09
C LEU A 84 -0.23 -15.02 -5.97
N ALA A 85 1.01 -15.01 -6.46
CA ALA A 85 1.94 -16.09 -6.24
C ALA A 85 2.51 -15.99 -4.82
N TRP A 86 2.67 -17.11 -4.12
CA TRP A 86 3.23 -17.12 -2.77
C TRP A 86 4.29 -18.22 -2.63
N THR A 87 5.23 -17.97 -1.74
CA THR A 87 6.31 -18.89 -1.39
C THR A 87 6.49 -18.87 0.13
N ILE A 88 6.49 -20.04 0.76
CA ILE A 88 6.83 -20.26 2.17
C ILE A 88 8.22 -20.88 2.21
N ARG A 89 9.12 -20.36 3.04
CA ARG A 89 10.42 -20.95 3.35
C ARG A 89 10.49 -21.20 4.86
N ILE A 90 10.91 -22.40 5.22
CA ILE A 90 11.09 -22.82 6.61
C ILE A 90 12.56 -23.20 6.77
N ASP A 91 13.28 -22.45 7.60
CA ASP A 91 14.70 -22.65 7.86
C ASP A 91 14.96 -22.87 9.35
N PRO A 92 15.75 -23.89 9.74
CA PRO A 92 16.13 -24.07 11.14
C PRO A 92 17.01 -22.90 11.57
N THR A 93 16.70 -22.34 12.74
CA THR A 93 17.44 -21.25 13.38
C THR A 93 17.98 -21.75 14.72
N GLN A 94 19.25 -21.48 15.01
CA GLN A 94 19.80 -21.79 16.32
C GLN A 94 19.49 -20.63 17.28
N LEU A 95 19.04 -20.99 18.48
CA LEU A 95 19.03 -20.06 19.61
C LEU A 95 20.45 -20.03 20.15
N ASP A 96 21.11 -18.87 20.12
CA ASP A 96 22.41 -18.74 20.77
C ASP A 96 22.23 -18.95 22.27
N ALA A 97 22.94 -19.94 22.83
CA ALA A 97 22.81 -20.34 24.24
C ALA A 97 23.17 -19.20 25.24
N SER A 98 23.78 -18.11 24.76
CA SER A 98 24.03 -16.89 25.52
C SER A 98 22.82 -15.97 25.68
N ASP A 99 21.78 -16.14 24.87
CA ASP A 99 20.57 -15.29 24.86
C ASP A 99 19.45 -15.82 25.77
N VAL A 100 19.60 -17.05 26.30
CA VAL A 100 18.53 -17.72 27.05
C VAL A 100 19.10 -18.45 28.26
N ASP A 101 18.61 -18.08 29.46
CA ASP A 101 19.06 -18.65 30.75
C ASP A 101 18.43 -20.04 31.03
N PHE A 102 17.73 -20.61 30.05
CA PHE A 102 17.02 -21.88 30.15
C PHE A 102 17.35 -22.76 28.95
N ASP A 103 17.57 -24.05 29.20
CA ASP A 103 17.63 -25.08 28.16
C ASP A 103 16.22 -25.23 27.57
N VAL A 104 16.00 -24.69 26.36
CA VAL A 104 14.73 -24.82 25.65
C VAL A 104 14.82 -26.06 24.78
N PRO A 105 14.24 -27.21 25.17
CA PRO A 105 14.25 -28.39 24.33
C PRO A 105 13.37 -28.13 23.11
N GLY A 106 13.96 -28.18 21.91
CA GLY A 106 13.26 -28.00 20.64
C GLY A 106 14.13 -27.37 19.56
N VAL A 107 13.66 -27.44 18.31
CA VAL A 107 14.31 -26.76 17.18
C VAL A 107 13.50 -25.51 16.86
N LEU A 108 14.17 -24.35 16.83
CA LEU A 108 13.55 -23.11 16.38
C LEU A 108 13.60 -23.07 14.85
N TYR A 109 12.50 -22.64 14.23
CA TYR A 109 12.39 -22.43 12.80
C TYR A 109 12.01 -20.99 12.51
N LEU A 110 12.67 -20.38 11.54
CA LEU A 110 12.22 -19.17 10.89
C LEU A 110 11.30 -19.57 9.74
N VAL A 111 10.09 -19.04 9.73
CA VAL A 111 9.11 -19.22 8.67
C VAL A 111 8.91 -17.89 7.98
N ASP A 112 9.35 -17.82 6.72
CA ASP A 112 9.20 -16.67 5.83
C ASP A 112 8.11 -16.95 4.80
N VAL A 113 7.21 -16.01 4.60
CA VAL A 113 6.18 -16.07 3.55
C VAL A 113 6.30 -14.83 2.68
N ASP A 114 6.67 -15.03 1.43
CA ASP A 114 6.74 -14.02 0.38
C ASP A 114 5.54 -14.15 -0.55
N VAL A 115 4.81 -13.05 -0.75
CA VAL A 115 3.66 -12.97 -1.66
C VAL A 115 3.98 -11.97 -2.74
N ARG A 116 3.87 -12.38 -4.01
CA ARG A 116 4.22 -11.62 -5.21
C ARG A 116 2.99 -11.40 -6.09
N TRP A 117 2.87 -10.19 -6.62
CA TRP A 117 1.81 -9.82 -7.57
C TRP A 117 2.31 -8.74 -8.54
N ARG A 118 1.47 -8.38 -9.52
CA ARG A 118 1.68 -7.20 -10.36
C ARG A 118 0.61 -6.17 -10.03
N ASP A 119 1.00 -4.92 -9.82
CA ASP A 119 0.04 -3.83 -9.56
C ASP A 119 -0.75 -3.47 -10.83
N GLY A 120 -1.72 -2.56 -10.69
CA GLY A 120 -2.55 -2.10 -11.81
C GLY A 120 -1.78 -1.44 -12.97
N GLY A 121 -0.53 -1.01 -12.74
CA GLY A 121 0.39 -0.52 -13.77
C GLY A 121 1.28 -1.61 -14.37
N GLY A 122 1.15 -2.85 -13.91
CA GLY A 122 1.94 -4.00 -14.33
C GLY A 122 3.31 -4.08 -13.66
N ALA A 123 3.64 -3.23 -12.68
CA ALA A 123 4.91 -3.34 -11.96
C ALA A 123 4.86 -4.53 -10.99
N ALA A 124 5.96 -5.28 -10.90
CA ALA A 124 6.07 -6.38 -9.95
C ALA A 124 6.18 -5.82 -8.52
N ARG A 125 5.41 -6.42 -7.61
CA ARG A 125 5.36 -6.09 -6.19
C ARG A 125 5.47 -7.36 -5.36
N HIS A 126 5.91 -7.20 -4.12
CA HIS A 126 5.94 -8.28 -3.16
C HIS A 126 5.77 -7.78 -1.73
N LEU A 127 5.38 -8.68 -0.84
CA LEU A 127 5.23 -8.51 0.59
C LEU A 127 5.77 -9.76 1.27
N SER A 128 6.67 -9.59 2.24
CA SER A 128 7.20 -10.69 3.04
C SER A 128 6.78 -10.53 4.50
N LEU A 129 6.30 -11.62 5.10
CA LEU A 129 6.07 -11.73 6.55
C LEU A 129 6.87 -12.90 7.11
N SER A 130 7.41 -12.72 8.31
CA SER A 130 8.30 -13.69 8.94
C SER A 130 7.87 -13.95 10.38
N THR A 131 7.95 -15.20 10.83
CA THR A 131 7.73 -15.56 12.23
C THR A 131 8.70 -16.65 12.67
N MET A 132 9.06 -16.64 13.95
CA MET A 132 9.79 -17.74 14.57
C MET A 132 8.79 -18.73 15.18
N ARG A 133 9.05 -20.03 15.06
CA ARG A 133 8.23 -21.11 15.62
C ARG A 133 9.12 -22.18 16.24
N LEU A 134 8.77 -22.63 17.43
CA LEU A 134 9.47 -23.69 18.13
C LEU A 134 8.77 -25.03 17.88
N ALA A 135 9.50 -26.01 17.36
CA ALA A 135 9.03 -27.39 17.33
C ALA A 135 9.24 -28.04 18.69
N ALA A 136 8.23 -28.76 19.18
CA ALA A 136 8.36 -29.56 20.38
C ALA A 136 9.43 -30.66 20.16
N PRO A 137 10.20 -31.03 21.20
CA PRO A 137 11.14 -32.13 21.11
C PRO A 137 10.35 -33.43 20.85
N GLU A 138 10.82 -34.26 19.91
CA GLU A 138 10.26 -35.61 19.75
C GLU A 138 10.62 -36.43 20.99
N LEU A 139 9.59 -36.94 21.70
CA LEU A 139 9.71 -37.75 22.92
C LEU A 139 9.97 -39.22 22.61
#